data_AF-W6AA41-F1
#
_entry.id   AF-W6AA41-F1
#
_cell.length_a   1.000
_cell.length_b   1.000
_cell.length_c   1.000
_cell.angle_alpha   90.00
_cell.angle_beta   90.00
_cell.angle_gamma   90.00
#
_symmetry.space_group_name_H-M   'P 1'
#
loop_
_entity.id
_entity.type
_entity.pdbx_description
1 polymer ?
#
loop_
_entity_poly.entity_id
_entity_poly.type
_entity_poly.pdbx_seq_one_letter_code
_entity_poly.pdbx_strand_id
1 'polypeptide(L)'
;MLDANKTNLLNNFLNAISDTQMDLIFEEIGEGINLVFSHIVYFDKVRKTLSLQSEIQSQEEILEQLLSQKYSDMKVYKKLFNYFESTEGIVDFACQCLKSEWFNPNLPFFLISFLEKNGISESEFCFLMIISIKDDFIDYFINDINLEMWTLDMLKILIENND
;
A
#
# COMPACT_ATOMS: atom_id res chain seq x y z
N MET A 1 20.01 5.36 -5.32
CA MET A 1 19.57 5.35 -6.73
C MET A 1 20.17 4.12 -7.39
N LEU A 2 19.33 3.29 -8.02
CA LEU A 2 19.80 2.18 -8.85
C LEU A 2 20.63 2.74 -10.00
N ASP A 3 21.72 2.04 -10.36
CA ASP A 3 22.46 2.41 -11.56
C ASP A 3 21.63 2.10 -12.81
N ALA A 4 21.96 2.77 -13.92
CA ALA A 4 21.22 2.62 -15.18
C ALA A 4 21.23 1.18 -15.72
N ASN A 5 22.23 0.35 -15.38
CA ASN A 5 22.28 -1.04 -15.80
C ASN A 5 21.24 -1.88 -15.08
N LYS A 6 21.07 -1.69 -13.76
CA LYS A 6 20.05 -2.39 -12.98
C LYS A 6 18.63 -2.02 -13.43
N THR A 7 18.38 -0.75 -13.73
CA THR A 7 17.09 -0.31 -14.29
C THR A 7 16.80 -0.98 -15.63
N ASN A 8 17.79 -1.07 -16.53
CA ASN A 8 17.61 -1.74 -17.82
C ASN A 8 17.37 -3.25 -17.66
N LEU A 9 18.05 -3.91 -16.72
CA LEU A 9 17.84 -5.33 -16.41
C LEU A 9 16.41 -5.59 -15.91
N LEU A 10 15.90 -4.75 -15.01
CA LEU A 10 14.53 -4.84 -14.51
C LEU A 10 13.50 -4.65 -15.62
N ASN A 11 13.66 -3.62 -16.44
CA ASN A 11 12.73 -3.37 -17.54
C ASN A 11 12.71 -4.53 -18.54
N ASN A 12 13.88 -5.08 -18.89
CA ASN A 12 13.95 -6.24 -19.77
C ASN A 12 13.28 -7.48 -19.16
N PHE A 13 13.42 -7.68 -17.86
CA PHE A 13 12.77 -8.78 -17.15
C PHE A 13 11.25 -8.61 -17.13
N LEU A 14 10.75 -7.43 -16.74
CA LEU A 14 9.32 -7.14 -16.69
C LEU A 14 8.66 -7.24 -18.07
N ASN A 15 9.38 -6.89 -19.14
CA ASN A 15 8.90 -7.07 -20.52
C ASN A 15 8.93 -8.53 -21.01
N ALA A 16 9.64 -9.42 -20.32
CA ALA A 16 9.84 -10.81 -20.74
C ALA A 16 8.96 -11.81 -19.97
N ILE A 17 8.43 -11.42 -18.82
CA ILE A 17 7.47 -12.23 -18.06
C ILE A 17 6.09 -12.16 -18.70
N SER A 18 5.23 -13.16 -18.44
CA SER A 18 3.87 -13.16 -18.97
C SER A 18 2.97 -12.17 -18.23
N ASP A 19 1.87 -11.75 -18.84
CA ASP A 19 0.87 -10.87 -18.21
C ASP A 19 0.43 -11.42 -16.84
N THR A 20 0.12 -12.71 -16.74
CA THR A 20 -0.24 -13.36 -15.46
C THR A 20 0.84 -13.24 -14.39
N GLN A 21 2.13 -13.25 -14.77
CA GLN A 21 3.23 -13.08 -13.82
C GLN A 21 3.36 -11.62 -13.39
N MET A 22 3.10 -10.69 -14.31
CA MET A 22 3.08 -9.26 -14.04
C MET A 22 1.92 -8.90 -13.10
N ASP A 23 0.74 -9.47 -13.34
CA ASP A 23 -0.47 -9.27 -12.52
C ASP A 23 -0.21 -9.69 -11.07
N LEU A 24 0.42 -10.85 -10.85
CA LEU A 24 0.78 -11.30 -9.49
C LEU A 24 1.73 -10.34 -8.78
N ILE A 25 2.68 -9.74 -9.50
CA ILE A 25 3.59 -8.74 -8.93
C ILE A 25 2.80 -7.47 -8.57
N PHE A 26 1.91 -7.03 -9.45
CA PHE A 26 1.11 -5.83 -9.23
C PHE A 26 0.10 -5.99 -8.10
N GLU A 27 -0.52 -7.16 -7.96
CA GLU A 27 -1.44 -7.48 -6.87
C GLU A 27 -0.72 -7.36 -5.52
N GLU A 28 0.42 -8.04 -5.34
CA GLU A 28 1.19 -8.00 -4.10
C GLU A 28 1.68 -6.59 -3.73
N ILE A 29 2.20 -5.84 -4.72
CA ILE A 29 2.64 -4.46 -4.48
C ILE A 29 1.45 -3.54 -4.19
N GLY A 30 0.36 -3.68 -4.95
CA GLY A 30 -0.85 -2.88 -4.81
C GLY A 30 -1.55 -3.10 -3.48
N GLU A 31 -1.64 -4.35 -3.02
CA GLU A 31 -2.14 -4.70 -1.68
C GLU A 31 -1.29 -4.07 -0.58
N GLY A 32 0.05 -4.18 -0.67
CA GLY A 32 0.96 -3.54 0.27
C GLY A 32 0.79 -2.02 0.31
N ILE A 33 0.69 -1.36 -0.86
CA ILE A 33 0.41 0.07 -0.96
C ILE A 33 -0.92 0.42 -0.29
N ASN A 34 -1.97 -0.37 -0.56
CA ASN A 34 -3.30 -0.18 0.01
C ASN A 34 -3.30 -0.22 1.54
N LEU A 35 -2.59 -1.18 2.14
CA LEU A 35 -2.48 -1.31 3.59
C LEU A 35 -1.72 -0.13 4.21
N VAL A 36 -0.60 0.28 3.61
CA VAL A 36 0.14 1.46 4.08
C VAL A 36 -0.71 2.72 3.96
N PHE A 37 -1.41 2.88 2.84
CA PHE A 37 -2.27 4.02 2.62
C PHE A 37 -3.43 4.06 3.63
N SER A 38 -4.06 2.91 3.90
CA SER A 38 -5.13 2.83 4.89
C SER A 38 -4.65 3.15 6.30
N HIS A 39 -3.46 2.69 6.67
CA HIS A 39 -2.78 3.06 7.91
C HIS A 39 -2.57 4.58 7.98
N ILE A 40 -2.02 5.21 6.93
CA ILE A 40 -1.85 6.67 6.87
C ILE A 40 -3.19 7.44 6.98
N VAL A 41 -4.25 6.88 6.43
CA VAL A 41 -5.59 7.50 6.51
C VAL A 41 -6.11 7.38 7.93
N TYR A 42 -6.14 6.18 8.50
CA TYR A 42 -6.97 5.85 9.66
C TYR A 42 -6.22 5.63 10.98
N PHE A 43 -4.91 5.38 10.98
CA PHE A 43 -4.15 4.99 12.17
C PHE A 43 -4.37 5.91 13.37
N ASP A 44 -4.19 7.22 13.19
CA ASP A 44 -4.38 8.20 14.27
C ASP A 44 -5.78 8.14 14.88
N LYS A 45 -6.78 7.82 14.06
CA LYS A 45 -8.16 7.75 14.50
C LYS A 45 -8.44 6.44 15.22
N VAL A 46 -7.99 5.31 14.67
CA VAL A 46 -8.08 3.99 15.30
C VAL A 46 -7.40 4.04 16.67
N ARG A 47 -6.16 4.52 16.73
CA ARG A 47 -5.38 4.67 17.97
C ARG A 47 -6.09 5.56 18.99
N LYS A 48 -6.62 6.71 18.57
CA LYS A 48 -7.38 7.60 19.48
C LYS A 48 -8.62 6.91 20.04
N THR A 49 -9.39 6.24 19.19
CA THR A 49 -10.58 5.50 19.63
C THR A 49 -10.18 4.46 20.66
N LEU A 50 -9.22 3.59 20.36
CA LEU A 50 -8.75 2.54 21.26
C LEU A 50 -8.21 3.10 22.58
N SER A 51 -7.47 4.21 22.55
CA SER A 51 -6.92 4.85 23.77
C SER A 51 -7.98 5.45 24.71
N LEU A 52 -9.18 5.72 24.21
CA LEU A 52 -10.29 6.29 24.98
C LEU A 52 -11.24 5.22 25.52
N GLN A 53 -11.04 3.95 25.15
CA GLN A 53 -11.96 2.88 25.51
C GLN A 53 -11.65 2.28 26.89
N SER A 54 -12.69 1.81 27.56
CA SER A 54 -12.55 0.90 28.70
C SER A 54 -12.25 -0.52 28.21
N GLU A 55 -11.60 -1.34 29.02
CA GLU A 55 -11.21 -2.74 28.70
C GLU A 55 -12.37 -3.69 28.31
N ILE A 56 -13.61 -3.20 28.21
CA ILE A 56 -14.84 -4.01 28.10
C ILE A 56 -15.50 -3.90 26.72
N GLN A 57 -15.14 -2.92 25.89
CA GLN A 57 -15.78 -2.73 24.58
C GLN A 57 -15.35 -3.80 23.57
N SER A 58 -16.29 -4.28 22.76
CA SER A 58 -15.99 -5.26 21.71
C SER A 58 -15.35 -4.60 20.48
N GLN A 59 -14.64 -5.39 19.67
CA GLN A 59 -14.11 -4.92 18.39
C GLN A 59 -15.21 -4.42 17.44
N GLU A 60 -16.41 -5.00 17.51
CA GLU A 60 -17.57 -4.59 16.72
C GLU A 60 -18.06 -3.19 17.15
N GLU A 61 -18.12 -2.92 18.45
CA GLU A 61 -18.47 -1.59 18.98
C GLU A 61 -17.43 -0.52 18.58
N ILE A 62 -16.14 -0.87 18.61
CA ILE A 62 -15.05 0.00 18.13
C ILE A 62 -15.25 0.32 16.64
N LEU A 63 -15.54 -0.70 15.84
CA LEU A 63 -15.74 -0.57 14.41
C LEU A 63 -16.93 0.33 14.09
N GLU A 64 -18.08 0.12 14.74
CA GLU A 64 -19.27 0.96 14.58
C GLU A 64 -18.97 2.42 14.94
N GLN A 65 -18.25 2.66 16.03
CA GLN A 65 -17.82 4.00 16.43
C GLN A 65 -16.94 4.64 15.35
N LEU A 66 -15.95 3.91 14.82
CA LEU A 66 -15.06 4.42 13.78
C LEU A 66 -15.80 4.72 12.46
N LEU A 67 -16.74 3.85 12.07
CA LEU A 67 -17.57 4.03 10.88
C LEU A 67 -18.52 5.23 11.00
N SER A 68 -19.11 5.46 12.19
CA SER A 68 -19.97 6.63 12.43
C SER A 68 -19.23 7.96 12.25
N GLN A 69 -17.91 7.93 12.36
CA GLN A 69 -17.02 9.08 12.21
C GLN A 69 -16.20 9.00 10.91
N LYS A 70 -16.54 8.12 9.96
CA LYS A 70 -15.71 7.85 8.77
C LYS A 70 -15.36 9.15 8.02
N TYR A 71 -14.18 9.17 7.40
CA TYR A 71 -13.86 10.30 6.53
C TYR A 71 -14.78 10.28 5.33
N SER A 72 -15.10 11.47 4.82
CA SER A 72 -15.75 11.56 3.51
C SER A 72 -14.81 11.05 2.43
N ASP A 73 -15.38 10.52 1.36
CA ASP A 73 -14.64 9.98 0.23
C ASP A 73 -13.64 11.00 -0.34
N MET A 74 -14.09 12.25 -0.48
CA MET A 74 -13.25 13.37 -0.90
C MET A 74 -12.01 13.57 -0.01
N LYS A 75 -12.13 13.35 1.31
CA LYS A 75 -10.98 13.48 2.23
C LYS A 75 -10.00 12.33 2.06
N VAL A 76 -10.47 11.12 1.76
CA VAL A 76 -9.61 9.97 1.44
C VAL A 76 -8.89 10.22 0.11
N TYR A 77 -9.61 10.60 -0.95
CA TYR A 77 -9.00 10.93 -2.23
C TYR A 77 -8.01 12.09 -2.13
N LYS A 78 -8.33 13.14 -1.37
CA LYS A 78 -7.38 14.25 -1.16
C LYS A 78 -6.09 13.77 -0.49
N LYS A 79 -6.17 12.85 0.48
CA LYS A 79 -4.98 12.24 1.08
C LYS A 79 -4.19 11.45 0.04
N LEU A 80 -4.85 10.67 -0.81
CA LEU A 80 -4.20 9.95 -1.90
C LEU A 80 -3.46 10.91 -2.83
N PHE A 81 -4.17 11.89 -3.40
CA PHE A 81 -3.59 12.84 -4.34
C PHE A 81 -2.42 13.63 -3.77
N ASN A 82 -2.45 14.01 -2.48
CA ASN A 82 -1.33 14.71 -1.86
C ASN A 82 -0.01 13.92 -1.92
N TYR A 83 -0.05 12.58 -1.88
CA TYR A 83 1.14 11.75 -2.03
C TYR A 83 1.55 11.59 -3.50
N PHE A 84 0.60 11.57 -4.42
CA PHE A 84 0.88 11.20 -5.81
C PHE A 84 0.92 12.37 -6.81
N GLU A 85 0.60 13.60 -6.38
CA GLU A 85 0.59 14.81 -7.22
C GLU A 85 2.00 15.22 -7.68
N SER A 86 3.04 14.95 -6.89
CA SER A 86 4.41 15.36 -7.19
C SER A 86 5.39 14.18 -7.16
N THR A 87 6.48 14.31 -7.91
CA THR A 87 7.58 13.33 -7.90
C THR A 87 8.21 13.19 -6.51
N GLU A 88 8.28 14.28 -5.73
CA GLU A 88 8.79 14.22 -4.36
C GLU A 88 7.82 13.48 -3.44
N GLY A 89 6.53 13.78 -3.52
CA GLY A 89 5.49 13.11 -2.73
C GLY A 89 5.47 11.59 -2.95
N ILE A 90 5.62 11.14 -4.20
CA ILE A 90 5.62 9.70 -4.47
C ILE A 90 6.88 9.01 -3.97
N VAL A 91 8.02 9.69 -4.07
CA VAL A 91 9.28 9.17 -3.50
C VAL A 91 9.16 9.04 -1.99
N ASP A 92 8.58 10.05 -1.32
CA ASP A 92 8.32 10.02 0.11
C ASP A 92 7.33 8.92 0.51
N PHE A 93 6.29 8.70 -0.30
CA PHE A 93 5.33 7.63 -0.09
C PHE A 93 5.98 6.26 -0.26
N ALA A 94 6.75 6.03 -1.32
CA ALA A 94 7.49 4.79 -1.54
C ALA A 94 8.48 4.54 -0.38
N CYS A 95 9.16 5.58 0.12
CA CYS A 95 10.01 5.47 1.30
C CYS A 95 9.23 5.11 2.57
N GLN A 96 7.99 5.61 2.72
CA GLN A 96 7.12 5.26 3.83
C GLN A 96 6.66 3.82 3.75
N CYS A 97 6.29 3.32 2.56
CA CYS A 97 5.98 1.91 2.34
C CYS A 97 7.14 1.04 2.82
N LEU A 98 8.36 1.25 2.32
CA LEU A 98 9.51 0.41 2.66
C LEU A 98 9.92 0.45 4.15
N LYS A 99 9.48 1.46 4.90
CA LYS A 99 9.72 1.58 6.35
C LYS A 99 8.57 1.04 7.20
N SER A 100 7.43 0.76 6.57
CA SER A 100 6.21 0.33 7.25
C SER A 100 6.17 -1.18 7.36
N GLU A 101 5.85 -1.69 8.54
CA GLU A 101 5.59 -3.12 8.76
C GLU A 101 4.35 -3.60 7.99
N TRP A 102 3.47 -2.68 7.61
CA TRP A 102 2.29 -2.93 6.78
C TRP A 102 2.60 -3.16 5.31
N PHE A 103 3.82 -2.84 4.86
CA PHE A 103 4.25 -3.11 3.50
C PHE A 103 5.08 -4.40 3.47
N ASN A 104 4.40 -5.52 3.32
CA ASN A 104 5.03 -6.83 3.30
C ASN A 104 4.57 -7.66 2.10
N PRO A 105 4.94 -7.25 0.86
CA PRO A 105 4.53 -7.97 -0.34
C PRO A 105 5.16 -9.36 -0.37
N ASN A 106 4.35 -10.39 -0.64
CA ASN A 106 4.81 -11.76 -0.78
C ASN A 106 5.25 -12.02 -2.22
N LEU A 107 6.40 -11.45 -2.59
CA LEU A 107 6.89 -11.48 -3.96
C LEU A 107 7.08 -12.91 -4.48
N PRO A 108 6.69 -13.19 -5.73
CA PRO A 108 6.76 -14.54 -6.26
C PRO A 108 8.21 -15.03 -6.42
N PHE A 109 8.43 -16.32 -6.18
CA PHE A 109 9.78 -16.93 -6.16
C PHE A 109 10.61 -16.67 -7.42
N PHE A 110 9.98 -16.62 -8.61
CA PHE A 110 10.69 -16.37 -9.86
C PHE A 110 11.30 -14.96 -9.89
N LEU A 111 10.62 -13.98 -9.31
CA LEU A 111 11.10 -12.60 -9.19
C LEU A 111 12.22 -12.55 -8.15
N ILE A 112 12.02 -13.12 -6.96
CA ILE A 112 13.07 -13.18 -5.92
C ILE A 112 14.36 -13.79 -6.48
N SER A 113 14.25 -14.93 -7.17
CA SER A 113 15.38 -15.59 -7.82
C SER A 113 16.09 -14.71 -8.85
N PHE A 114 15.35 -13.88 -9.60
CA PHE A 114 15.92 -12.94 -10.56
C PHE A 114 16.65 -11.79 -9.84
N LEU A 115 16.03 -11.21 -8.81
CA LEU A 115 16.58 -10.10 -8.03
C LEU A 115 17.91 -10.50 -7.37
N GLU A 116 17.94 -11.65 -6.70
CA GLU A 116 19.15 -12.19 -6.05
C GLU A 116 20.30 -12.40 -7.04
N LYS A 117 20.03 -13.03 -8.19
CA LYS A 117 21.04 -13.29 -9.22
C LYS A 117 21.67 -12.02 -9.80
N ASN A 118 20.93 -10.92 -9.80
CA ASN A 118 21.36 -9.65 -10.35
C ASN A 118 21.80 -8.65 -9.28
N GLY A 119 21.84 -9.05 -8.00
CA GLY A 119 22.24 -8.19 -6.90
C GLY A 119 21.32 -6.97 -6.73
N ILE A 120 20.02 -7.16 -6.95
CA ILE A 120 18.97 -6.17 -6.72
C ILE A 120 18.26 -6.58 -5.44
N SER A 121 18.16 -5.66 -4.47
CA SER A 121 17.39 -5.91 -3.26
C SER A 121 15.89 -5.81 -3.53
N GLU A 122 15.09 -6.54 -2.77
CA GLU A 122 13.62 -6.43 -2.84
C GLU A 122 13.15 -5.00 -2.57
N SER A 123 13.77 -4.30 -1.61
CA SER A 123 13.42 -2.90 -1.33
C SER A 123 13.71 -1.97 -2.51
N GLU A 124 14.83 -2.17 -3.23
CA GLU A 124 15.13 -1.41 -4.45
C GLU A 124 14.08 -1.67 -5.54
N PHE A 125 13.67 -2.93 -5.71
CA PHE A 125 12.63 -3.32 -6.65
C PHE A 125 11.29 -2.69 -6.30
N CYS A 126 10.81 -2.89 -5.07
CA CYS A 126 9.54 -2.36 -4.59
C CYS A 126 9.49 -0.83 -4.68
N PHE A 127 10.58 -0.14 -4.35
CA PHE A 127 10.68 1.31 -4.52
C PHE A 127 10.35 1.75 -5.95
N LEU A 128 10.99 1.11 -6.94
CA LEU A 128 10.77 1.41 -8.35
C LEU A 128 9.37 1.05 -8.79
N MET A 129 8.86 -0.11 -8.36
CA MET A 129 7.52 -0.56 -8.72
C MET A 129 6.46 0.42 -8.22
N ILE A 130 6.50 0.83 -6.95
CA ILE A 130 5.57 1.84 -6.40
C ILE A 130 5.56 3.12 -7.23
N ILE A 131 6.75 3.60 -7.64
CA ILE A 131 6.85 4.79 -8.48
C ILE A 131 6.25 4.55 -9.87
N SER A 132 6.47 3.37 -10.43
CA SER A 132 6.09 3.04 -11.81
C SER A 132 4.59 2.80 -11.95
N ILE A 133 3.95 2.21 -10.96
CA ILE A 133 2.51 1.86 -10.99
C ILE A 133 1.60 2.96 -10.47
N LYS A 134 2.16 4.14 -10.18
CA LYS A 134 1.44 5.20 -9.46
C LYS A 134 0.12 5.60 -10.12
N ASP A 135 0.14 5.72 -11.44
CA ASP A 135 -1.00 6.21 -12.21
C ASP A 135 -2.05 5.11 -12.30
N ASP A 136 -1.63 3.86 -12.52
CA ASP A 136 -2.50 2.68 -12.51
C ASP A 136 -3.15 2.46 -11.14
N PHE A 137 -2.39 2.64 -10.05
CA PHE A 137 -2.90 2.52 -8.68
C PHE A 137 -3.95 3.60 -8.37
N ILE A 138 -3.70 4.84 -8.77
CA ILE A 138 -4.67 5.94 -8.58
C ILE A 138 -5.94 5.66 -9.38
N ASP A 139 -5.81 5.23 -10.63
CA ASP A 139 -6.94 4.93 -11.50
C ASP A 139 -7.80 3.81 -10.91
N TYR A 140 -7.17 2.70 -10.52
CA TYR A 140 -7.80 1.60 -9.79
C TYR A 140 -8.50 2.08 -8.51
N PHE A 141 -7.81 2.86 -7.68
CA PHE A 141 -8.36 3.30 -6.40
C PHE A 141 -9.57 4.24 -6.55
N ILE A 142 -9.62 5.04 -7.62
CA ILE A 142 -10.72 5.98 -7.85
C ILE A 142 -11.89 5.31 -8.54
N ASN A 143 -11.62 4.47 -9.55
CA ASN A 143 -12.65 3.96 -10.44
C ASN A 143 -13.18 2.59 -10.02
N ASP A 144 -12.34 1.75 -9.42
CA ASP A 144 -12.67 0.33 -9.19
C ASP A 144 -12.90 0.02 -7.70
N ILE A 145 -12.29 0.76 -6.79
CA ILE A 145 -12.48 0.56 -5.36
C ILE A 145 -13.84 1.10 -4.88
N ASN A 146 -14.66 0.20 -4.31
CA ASN A 146 -15.78 0.61 -3.46
C ASN A 146 -15.24 1.12 -2.12
N LEU A 147 -15.20 2.44 -1.96
CA LEU A 147 -14.57 3.07 -0.80
C LEU A 147 -15.26 2.76 0.54
N GLU A 148 -16.56 2.46 0.52
CA GLU A 148 -17.29 2.07 1.73
C GLU A 148 -16.85 0.69 2.21
N MET A 149 -16.79 -0.28 1.30
CA MET A 149 -16.28 -1.63 1.60
C MET A 149 -14.81 -1.58 1.98
N TRP A 150 -13.99 -0.85 1.22
CA TRP A 150 -12.58 -0.67 1.52
C TRP A 150 -12.37 -0.07 2.91
N THR A 151 -13.12 0.98 3.27
CA THR A 151 -13.02 1.58 4.61
C THR A 151 -13.38 0.60 5.71
N LEU A 152 -14.45 -0.19 5.53
CA LEU A 152 -14.85 -1.22 6.47
C LEU A 152 -13.73 -2.25 6.67
N ASP A 153 -13.20 -2.80 5.58
CA ASP A 153 -12.20 -3.85 5.60
C ASP A 153 -10.88 -3.35 6.22
N MET A 154 -10.43 -2.16 5.81
CA MET A 154 -9.21 -1.57 6.36
C MET A 154 -9.32 -1.26 7.85
N LEU A 155 -10.47 -0.76 8.33
CA LEU A 155 -10.66 -0.51 9.76
C LEU A 155 -10.63 -1.81 10.57
N LYS A 156 -11.23 -2.89 10.08
CA LYS A 156 -11.15 -4.21 10.74
C LYS A 156 -9.71 -4.67 10.88
N ILE A 157 -8.97 -4.67 9.78
CA ILE A 157 -7.55 -5.06 9.77
C ILE A 157 -6.75 -4.22 10.78
N LEU A 158 -6.95 -2.89 10.78
CA LEU A 158 -6.24 -1.98 11.69
C LEU A 158 -6.61 -2.16 13.17
N ILE A 159 -7.84 -2.59 13.48
CA ILE A 159 -8.27 -2.90 14.85
C ILE A 159 -7.68 -4.23 15.31
N GLU A 160 -7.73 -5.26 14.45
CA GLU A 160 -7.23 -6.61 14.75
C GLU A 160 -5.72 -6.64 14.98
N ASN A 161 -4.98 -5.74 14.34
CA ASN A 161 -3.51 -5.64 14.41
C ASN A 161 -3.05 -4.39 15.17
N ASN A 162 -3.92 -3.80 16.01
CA ASN A 162 -3.51 -2.73 16.92
C ASN A 162 -2.98 -3.34 18.24
N ASP A 163 -1.69 -3.70 18.23
CA ASP A 163 -0.96 -4.06 19.45
C ASP A 163 -0.41 -2.83 20.19
#